data_AF-A0A9E6RAM2-F1
#
_entry.id   AF-A0A9E6RAM2-F1
#
_cell.length_a   1.000
_cell.length_b   1.000
_cell.length_c   1.000
_cell.angle_alpha   90.00
_cell.angle_beta   90.00
_cell.angle_gamma   90.00
#
_symmetry.space_group_name_H-M   'P 1'
#
loop_
_entity.id
_entity.type
_entity.pdbx_description
1 polymer ?
#
loop_
_entity_poly.entity_id
_entity_poly.type
_entity_poly.pdbx_seq_one_letter_code
_entity_poly.pdbx_strand_id
1 'polypeptide(L)'
;MTTNSREAILAAATLSAQAHGYLGMNFRDLAAEVGIKAASIYHHFPSKAELGAAVGRRYWEDAAVVLEAISDEAPDPVEALRRYPATFRLALQSGNRICLFSFMAAEFDDLPDVVKTEVLAFADVNVAWLTRHVSAAGLAPAGDSEARARAIYAAIAGAQLVARSRSDVSVYDALIDGYRAAGLLPG
;
A
#
# COMPACT_ATOMS: atom_id res chain seq x y z
N MET A 1 -2.39 21.60 15.44
CA MET A 1 -1.82 21.95 14.12
C MET A 1 -2.98 22.09 13.16
N THR A 2 -3.15 23.26 12.54
CA THR A 2 -4.18 23.46 11.51
C THR A 2 -3.78 22.66 10.28
N THR A 3 -4.43 21.52 10.04
CA THR A 3 -4.20 20.73 8.83
C THR A 3 -4.45 21.61 7.62
N ASN A 4 -3.43 21.77 6.77
CA ASN A 4 -3.56 22.47 5.49
C ASN A 4 -4.70 21.81 4.69
N SER A 5 -5.64 22.59 4.12
CA SER A 5 -6.77 22.07 3.34
C SER A 5 -6.34 21.06 2.27
N ARG A 6 -5.18 21.25 1.65
CA ARG A 6 -4.60 20.30 0.70
C ARG A 6 -4.34 18.93 1.33
N GLU A 7 -3.74 18.89 2.52
CA GLU A 7 -3.43 17.65 3.23
C GLU A 7 -4.71 16.98 3.76
N ALA A 8 -5.70 17.76 4.19
CA ALA A 8 -7.00 17.23 4.59
C ALA A 8 -7.72 16.55 3.40
N ILE A 9 -7.66 17.16 2.20
CA ILE A 9 -8.19 16.57 0.97
C ILE A 9 -7.45 15.27 0.63
N LEU A 10 -6.12 15.24 0.70
CA LEU A 10 -5.34 14.02 0.44
C LEU A 10 -5.74 12.89 1.39
N ALA A 11 -5.82 13.18 2.70
CA ALA A 11 -6.20 12.19 3.70
C ALA A 11 -7.60 11.61 3.44
N ALA A 12 -8.60 12.47 3.20
CA ALA A 12 -9.96 12.05 2.86
C ALA A 12 -10.00 11.22 1.55
N ALA A 13 -9.26 11.67 0.54
CA ALA A 13 -9.18 10.97 -0.75
C ALA A 13 -8.51 9.59 -0.64
N THR A 14 -7.46 9.45 0.18
CA THR A 14 -6.84 8.16 0.49
C THR A 14 -7.84 7.21 1.16
N LEU A 15 -8.60 7.68 2.16
CA LEU A 15 -9.60 6.86 2.85
C LEU A 15 -10.71 6.41 1.89
N SER A 16 -11.21 7.34 1.08
CA SER A 16 -12.23 7.05 0.07
C SER A 16 -11.73 6.04 -0.97
N ALA A 17 -10.50 6.20 -1.46
CA ALA A 17 -9.93 5.28 -2.44
C ALA A 17 -9.61 3.89 -1.86
N GLN A 18 -9.22 3.78 -0.58
CA GLN A 18 -9.08 2.48 0.10
C GLN A 18 -10.41 1.73 0.26
N ALA A 19 -11.54 2.45 0.27
CA ALA A 19 -12.86 1.86 0.42
C ALA A 19 -13.55 1.56 -0.93
N HIS A 20 -13.32 2.40 -1.94
CA HIS A 20 -14.12 2.46 -3.16
C HIS A 20 -13.31 2.65 -4.45
N GLY A 21 -12.00 2.43 -4.41
CA GLY A 21 -11.13 2.55 -5.59
C GLY A 21 -11.03 3.98 -6.13
N TYR A 22 -10.55 4.11 -7.36
CA TYR A 22 -10.39 5.42 -8.01
C TYR A 22 -11.74 6.12 -8.21
N LEU A 23 -12.80 5.36 -8.46
CA LEU A 23 -14.15 5.89 -8.63
C LEU A 23 -14.66 6.59 -7.35
N GLY A 24 -14.28 6.10 -6.17
CA GLY A 24 -14.63 6.66 -4.87
C GLY A 24 -14.26 8.12 -4.64
N MET A 25 -13.19 8.61 -5.28
CA MET A 25 -12.68 9.98 -5.09
C MET A 25 -13.58 11.05 -5.76
N ASN A 26 -14.80 11.23 -5.24
CA ASN A 26 -15.76 12.22 -5.68
C ASN A 26 -15.48 13.57 -5.00
N PHE A 27 -15.21 14.62 -5.77
CA PHE A 27 -14.85 15.93 -5.22
C PHE A 27 -15.94 16.54 -4.34
N ARG A 28 -17.22 16.30 -4.63
CA ARG A 28 -18.30 16.83 -3.81
C ARG A 28 -18.32 16.17 -2.43
N ASP A 29 -18.18 14.84 -2.42
CA ASP A 29 -18.22 14.06 -1.19
C ASP A 29 -16.96 14.33 -0.34
N LEU A 30 -15.79 14.42 -0.98
CA LEU A 30 -14.54 14.82 -0.32
C LEU A 30 -14.61 16.24 0.25
N ALA A 31 -15.21 17.19 -0.47
CA ALA A 31 -15.36 18.55 0.02
C ALA A 31 -16.29 18.61 1.23
N ALA A 32 -17.38 17.84 1.22
CA ALA A 32 -18.28 17.72 2.35
C ALA A 32 -17.57 17.11 3.57
N GLU A 33 -16.77 16.06 3.37
CA GLU A 33 -15.98 15.42 4.43
C GLU A 33 -14.94 16.38 5.05
N VAL A 34 -14.25 17.16 4.22
CA VAL A 34 -13.24 18.13 4.68
C VAL A 34 -13.88 19.42 5.25
N GLY A 35 -15.16 19.68 4.96
CA GLY A 35 -15.86 20.90 5.38
C GLY A 35 -15.53 22.13 4.53
N ILE A 36 -15.24 21.94 3.24
CA ILE A 36 -14.94 23.01 2.28
C ILE A 36 -15.93 23.01 1.11
N LYS A 37 -15.87 24.04 0.26
CA LYS A 37 -16.66 24.08 -0.98
C LYS A 37 -16.02 23.15 -2.01
N ALA A 38 -16.82 22.43 -2.80
CA ALA A 38 -16.32 21.56 -3.87
C ALA A 38 -15.40 22.29 -4.87
N ALA A 39 -15.73 23.55 -5.18
CA ALA A 39 -14.89 24.41 -6.02
C ALA A 39 -13.47 24.61 -5.45
N SER A 40 -13.30 24.57 -4.12
CA SER A 40 -12.00 24.73 -3.47
C SER A 40 -11.04 23.57 -3.73
N ILE A 41 -11.55 22.36 -4.01
CA ILE A 41 -10.69 21.23 -4.36
C ILE A 41 -9.96 21.50 -5.67
N TYR A 42 -10.63 22.10 -6.67
CA TYR A 42 -10.01 22.42 -7.95
C TYR A 42 -8.84 23.43 -7.84
N HIS A 43 -8.78 24.23 -6.78
CA HIS A 43 -7.63 25.09 -6.51
C HIS A 43 -6.40 24.30 -6.04
N HIS A 44 -6.60 23.12 -5.43
CA HIS A 44 -5.51 22.26 -4.95
C HIS A 44 -5.15 21.17 -5.94
N PHE A 45 -6.15 20.63 -6.65
CA PHE A 45 -6.02 19.53 -7.60
C PHE A 45 -6.83 19.86 -8.85
N PRO A 46 -6.16 20.23 -9.96
CA PRO A 46 -6.83 20.68 -11.19
C PRO A 46 -7.80 19.65 -11.79
N SER A 47 -7.59 18.37 -11.53
CA SER A 47 -8.44 17.28 -11.98
C SER A 47 -8.47 16.12 -10.97
N LYS A 48 -9.44 15.21 -11.15
CA LYS A 48 -9.48 13.95 -10.39
C LYS A 48 -8.26 13.07 -10.65
N ALA A 49 -7.69 13.12 -11.87
CA ALA A 49 -6.46 12.40 -12.21
C ALA A 49 -5.27 12.93 -11.40
N GLU A 50 -5.12 14.26 -11.29
CA GLU A 50 -4.08 14.89 -10.48
C GLU A 50 -4.25 14.60 -8.98
N LEU A 51 -5.49 14.59 -8.47
CA LEU A 51 -5.76 14.16 -7.10
C LEU A 51 -5.35 12.68 -6.91
N GLY A 52 -5.77 11.80 -7.81
CA GLY A 52 -5.45 10.37 -7.73
C GLY A 52 -3.95 10.10 -7.79
N ALA A 53 -3.22 10.80 -8.65
CA ALA A 53 -1.76 10.70 -8.72
C ALA A 53 -1.11 11.22 -7.43
N ALA A 54 -1.59 12.35 -6.88
CA ALA A 54 -1.06 12.87 -5.62
C ALA A 54 -1.33 11.95 -4.42
N VAL A 55 -2.51 11.31 -4.38
CA VAL A 55 -2.87 10.29 -3.38
C VAL A 55 -1.98 9.06 -3.53
N GLY A 56 -1.82 8.53 -4.74
CA GLY A 56 -0.94 7.40 -5.03
C GLY A 56 0.51 7.69 -4.65
N ARG A 57 1.01 8.88 -5.02
CA ARG A 57 2.35 9.33 -4.69
C ARG A 57 2.60 9.36 -3.20
N ARG A 58 1.76 10.08 -2.46
CA ARG A 58 1.87 10.15 -1.01
C ARG A 58 1.83 8.76 -0.38
N TYR A 59 0.96 7.89 -0.87
CA TYR A 59 0.81 6.55 -0.33
C TYR A 59 2.09 5.71 -0.48
N TRP A 60 2.74 5.73 -1.65
CA TRP A 60 3.99 4.97 -1.81
C TRP A 60 5.18 5.64 -1.12
N GLU A 61 5.21 6.97 -1.03
CA GLU A 61 6.24 7.70 -0.27
C GLU A 61 6.15 7.35 1.23
N ASP A 62 4.95 7.37 1.81
CA ASP A 62 4.71 7.00 3.20
C ASP A 62 5.07 5.52 3.44
N ALA A 63 4.75 4.63 2.49
CA ALA A 63 5.15 3.23 2.56
C ALA A 63 6.67 3.06 2.52
N ALA A 64 7.37 3.79 1.65
CA ALA A 64 8.83 3.76 1.58
C ALA A 64 9.48 4.18 2.91
N VAL A 65 8.95 5.22 3.55
CA VAL A 65 9.40 5.65 4.89
C VAL A 65 9.22 4.55 5.93
N VAL A 66 8.06 3.87 5.94
CA VAL A 66 7.81 2.75 6.86
C VAL A 66 8.76 1.58 6.59
N LEU A 67 9.03 1.26 5.32
CA LEU A 67 9.94 0.19 4.95
C LEU A 67 11.39 0.47 5.37
N GLU A 68 11.88 1.69 5.16
CA GLU A 68 13.22 2.06 5.64
C GLU A 68 13.30 2.12 7.16
N ALA A 69 12.24 2.55 7.87
CA ALA A 69 12.20 2.46 9.32
C ALA A 69 12.30 1.02 9.83
N ILE A 70 11.69 0.04 9.14
CA ILE A 70 11.88 -1.38 9.45
C ILE A 70 13.35 -1.78 9.30
N SER A 71 14.03 -1.32 8.25
CA SER A 71 15.46 -1.59 8.05
C SER A 71 16.33 -0.99 9.15
N ASP A 72 16.03 0.23 9.60
CA ASP A 72 16.78 0.91 10.66
C ASP A 72 16.58 0.24 12.03
N GLU A 73 15.37 -0.22 12.33
CA GLU A 73 15.03 -0.86 13.60
C GLU A 73 15.37 -2.36 13.66
N ALA A 74 15.59 -3.00 12.51
CA ALA A 74 15.94 -4.41 12.39
C ALA A 74 17.19 -4.60 11.51
N PRO A 75 18.40 -4.47 12.09
CA PRO A 75 19.65 -4.64 11.34
C PRO A 75 19.84 -6.05 10.74
N ASP A 76 19.20 -7.07 11.32
CA ASP A 76 19.14 -8.41 10.73
C ASP A 76 18.13 -8.42 9.57
N PRO A 77 18.55 -8.71 8.32
CA PRO A 77 17.65 -8.72 7.18
C PRO A 77 16.54 -9.78 7.29
N VAL A 78 16.76 -10.87 8.04
CA VAL A 78 15.72 -11.88 8.31
C VAL A 78 14.63 -11.27 9.19
N GLU A 79 15.02 -10.53 10.23
CA GLU A 79 14.07 -9.85 11.12
C GLU A 79 13.29 -8.75 10.41
N ALA A 80 13.94 -7.98 9.53
CA ALA A 80 13.24 -7.00 8.69
C ALA A 80 12.16 -7.67 7.83
N LEU A 81 12.47 -8.80 7.18
CA LEU A 81 11.50 -9.58 6.41
C LEU A 81 10.35 -10.14 7.26
N ARG A 82 10.59 -10.50 8.53
CA ARG A 82 9.53 -10.94 9.46
C ARG A 82 8.55 -9.81 9.80
N ARG A 83 9.01 -8.55 9.80
CA ARG A 83 8.20 -7.37 10.11
C ARG A 83 7.39 -6.86 8.92
N TYR A 84 7.84 -7.12 7.69
CA TYR A 84 7.19 -6.66 6.47
C TYR A 84 5.67 -6.96 6.40
N PRO A 85 5.15 -8.15 6.76
CA PRO A 85 3.70 -8.43 6.75
C PRO A 85 2.87 -7.48 7.63
N ALA A 86 3.46 -6.88 8.67
CA ALA A 86 2.74 -5.95 9.54
C ALA A 86 2.27 -4.68 8.79
N THR A 87 3.00 -4.27 7.75
CA THR A 87 2.67 -3.09 6.94
C THR A 87 1.30 -3.24 6.24
N PHE A 88 0.96 -4.44 5.78
CA PHE A 88 -0.35 -4.75 5.19
C PHE A 88 -1.40 -5.08 6.26
N ARG A 89 -0.98 -5.70 7.37
CA ARG A 89 -1.88 -6.04 8.48
C ARG A 89 -2.55 -4.81 9.09
N LEU A 90 -1.84 -3.70 9.21
CA LEU A 90 -2.32 -2.46 9.83
C LEU A 90 -3.61 -1.93 9.19
N ALA A 91 -3.73 -2.02 7.86
CA ALA A 91 -4.93 -1.58 7.16
C ALA A 91 -6.16 -2.42 7.55
N LEU A 92 -6.01 -3.74 7.70
CA LEU A 92 -7.10 -4.63 8.12
C LEU A 92 -7.58 -4.30 9.53
N GLN A 93 -6.66 -3.96 10.45
CA GLN A 93 -7.03 -3.57 11.82
C GLN A 93 -7.77 -2.23 11.86
N SER A 94 -7.52 -1.37 10.88
CA SER A 94 -8.13 -0.05 10.82
C SER A 94 -9.41 -0.07 9.99
N GLY A 95 -10.47 -0.67 10.54
CA GLY A 95 -11.79 -0.70 9.89
C GLY A 95 -11.88 -1.67 8.71
N ASN A 96 -11.08 -2.75 8.73
CA ASN A 96 -11.03 -3.74 7.66
C ASN A 96 -10.71 -3.11 6.30
N ARG A 97 -9.72 -2.20 6.24
CA ARG A 97 -9.24 -1.60 5.00
C ARG A 97 -8.18 -2.48 4.34
N ILE A 98 -7.87 -2.19 3.08
CA ILE A 98 -6.77 -2.83 2.34
C ILE A 98 -5.77 -1.80 1.83
N CYS A 99 -4.67 -2.30 1.27
CA CYS A 99 -3.72 -1.47 0.55
C CYS A 99 -4.44 -0.73 -0.59
N LEU A 100 -4.21 0.58 -0.68
CA LEU A 100 -4.77 1.43 -1.74
C LEU A 100 -4.54 0.82 -3.12
N PHE A 101 -3.32 0.33 -3.35
CA PHE A 101 -2.90 -0.21 -4.61
C PHE A 101 -3.50 -1.58 -4.94
N SER A 102 -4.08 -2.30 -3.97
CA SER A 102 -4.83 -3.53 -4.26
C SER A 102 -6.10 -3.26 -5.06
N PHE A 103 -6.82 -2.16 -4.78
CA PHE A 103 -7.97 -1.75 -5.59
C PHE A 103 -7.53 -1.12 -6.91
N MET A 104 -6.56 -0.21 -6.88
CA MET A 104 -6.11 0.49 -8.09
C MET A 104 -5.46 -0.46 -9.11
N ALA A 105 -4.75 -1.52 -8.68
CA ALA A 105 -4.23 -2.53 -9.59
C ALA A 105 -5.35 -3.35 -10.25
N ALA A 106 -6.48 -3.57 -9.58
CA ALA A 106 -7.62 -4.26 -10.17
C ALA A 106 -8.37 -3.38 -11.19
N GLU A 107 -8.34 -2.06 -11.00
CA GLU A 107 -8.93 -1.07 -11.91
C GLU A 107 -7.93 -0.55 -12.95
N PHE A 108 -6.74 -1.16 -13.06
CA PHE A 108 -5.58 -0.54 -13.69
C PHE A 108 -5.86 -0.02 -15.10
N ASP A 109 -6.52 -0.80 -15.96
CA ASP A 109 -6.77 -0.43 -17.35
C ASP A 109 -7.59 0.86 -17.49
N ASP A 110 -8.52 1.09 -16.56
CA ASP A 110 -9.43 2.25 -16.53
C ASP A 110 -8.82 3.48 -15.83
N LEU A 111 -7.63 3.35 -15.25
CA LEU A 111 -6.96 4.47 -14.59
C LEU A 111 -6.35 5.45 -15.60
N PRO A 112 -6.32 6.76 -15.29
CA PRO A 112 -5.49 7.71 -16.01
C PRO A 112 -4.00 7.35 -15.92
N ASP A 113 -3.22 7.63 -16.96
CA ASP A 113 -1.79 7.27 -17.03
C ASP A 113 -0.94 7.83 -15.88
N VAL A 114 -1.27 9.05 -15.43
CA VAL A 114 -0.61 9.66 -14.26
C VAL A 114 -0.85 8.88 -12.97
N VAL A 115 -2.00 8.21 -12.84
CA VAL A 115 -2.31 7.34 -11.69
C VAL A 115 -1.65 5.98 -11.87
N LYS A 116 -1.69 5.40 -13.09
CA LYS A 116 -1.00 4.14 -13.42
C LYS A 116 0.48 4.18 -13.03
N THR A 117 1.16 5.28 -13.32
CA THR A 117 2.56 5.51 -12.93
C THR A 117 2.78 5.29 -11.43
N GLU A 118 1.89 5.84 -10.59
CA GLU A 118 2.02 5.76 -9.13
C GLU A 118 1.68 4.35 -8.61
N VAL A 119 0.77 3.62 -9.28
CA VAL A 119 0.49 2.20 -8.99
C VAL A 119 1.70 1.32 -9.23
N LEU A 120 2.39 1.53 -10.35
CA LEU A 120 3.61 0.79 -10.68
C LEU A 120 4.74 1.12 -9.68
N ALA A 121 4.93 2.41 -9.37
CA ALA A 121 5.95 2.86 -8.43
C ALA A 121 5.82 2.19 -7.05
N PHE A 122 4.60 2.00 -6.54
CA PHE A 122 4.41 1.31 -5.26
C PHE A 122 4.87 -0.14 -5.28
N ALA A 123 4.53 -0.89 -6.33
CA ALA A 123 4.97 -2.27 -6.47
C ALA A 123 6.50 -2.34 -6.57
N ASP A 124 7.10 -1.45 -7.36
CA ASP A 124 8.55 -1.37 -7.55
C ASP A 124 9.28 -1.06 -6.23
N VAL A 125 8.81 -0.09 -5.44
CA VAL A 125 9.38 0.25 -4.13
C VAL A 125 9.36 -0.96 -3.19
N ASN A 126 8.23 -1.66 -3.11
CA ASN A 126 8.09 -2.83 -2.23
C ASN A 126 9.01 -3.98 -2.69
N VAL A 127 9.01 -4.28 -3.99
CA VAL A 127 9.83 -5.37 -4.56
C VAL A 127 11.31 -5.04 -4.44
N ALA A 128 11.74 -3.80 -4.64
CA ALA A 128 13.13 -3.38 -4.47
C ALA A 128 13.59 -3.55 -3.01
N TRP A 129 12.78 -3.08 -2.05
CA TRP A 129 13.07 -3.26 -0.63
C TRP A 129 13.17 -4.74 -0.25
N LEU A 130 12.21 -5.57 -0.68
CA LEU A 130 12.22 -7.01 -0.43
C LEU A 130 13.43 -7.70 -1.07
N THR A 131 13.79 -7.31 -2.30
CA THR A 131 14.93 -7.88 -3.03
C THR A 131 16.23 -7.65 -2.27
N ARG A 132 16.44 -6.44 -1.74
CA ARG A 132 17.60 -6.08 -0.92
C ARG A 132 17.71 -7.00 0.31
N HIS A 133 16.62 -7.22 1.03
CA HIS A 133 16.63 -8.02 2.25
C HIS A 133 16.70 -9.53 1.99
N VAL A 134 16.01 -10.03 0.95
CA VAL A 134 16.12 -11.43 0.52
C VAL A 134 17.56 -11.77 0.13
N SER A 135 18.22 -10.87 -0.60
CA SER A 135 19.61 -11.01 -1.00
C SER A 135 20.55 -11.00 0.21
N ALA A 136 20.40 -10.00 1.09
CA ALA A 136 21.21 -9.87 2.31
C ALA A 136 21.04 -11.05 3.28
N ALA A 137 19.85 -11.63 3.36
CA ALA A 137 19.56 -12.79 4.20
C ALA A 137 20.00 -14.13 3.58
N GLY A 138 20.50 -14.15 2.33
CA GLY A 138 20.85 -15.39 1.64
C GLY A 138 19.66 -16.32 1.40
N LEU A 139 18.45 -15.77 1.31
CA LEU A 139 17.22 -16.55 1.17
C LEU A 139 16.93 -16.95 -0.28
N ALA A 140 17.75 -16.54 -1.25
CA ALA A 140 17.60 -16.99 -2.63
C ALA A 140 18.97 -17.32 -3.23
N PRO A 141 19.03 -18.23 -4.22
CA PRO A 141 20.21 -18.35 -5.06
C PRO A 141 20.61 -17.02 -5.69
N ALA A 142 21.89 -16.86 -6.01
CA ALA A 142 22.39 -15.67 -6.68
C ALA A 142 21.64 -15.44 -7.99
N GLY A 143 20.96 -14.29 -8.10
CA GLY A 143 20.12 -13.93 -9.26
C GLY A 143 18.61 -14.10 -9.05
N ASP A 144 18.18 -14.85 -8.02
CA ASP A 144 16.75 -15.17 -7.82
C ASP A 144 16.07 -14.29 -6.74
N SER A 145 16.81 -13.40 -6.08
CA SER A 145 16.30 -12.56 -4.99
C SER A 145 15.08 -11.74 -5.40
N GLU A 146 15.06 -11.22 -6.62
CA GLU A 146 13.95 -10.41 -7.13
C GLU A 146 12.70 -11.27 -7.42
N ALA A 147 12.89 -12.48 -7.96
CA ALA A 147 11.79 -13.42 -8.17
C ALA A 147 11.14 -13.82 -6.84
N ARG A 148 11.96 -14.12 -5.83
CA ARG A 148 11.48 -14.42 -4.48
C ARG A 148 10.82 -13.21 -3.82
N ALA A 149 11.35 -12.00 -4.00
CA ALA A 149 10.73 -10.76 -3.53
C ALA A 149 9.34 -10.53 -4.14
N ARG A 150 9.20 -10.71 -5.46
CA ARG A 150 7.89 -10.64 -6.13
C ARG A 150 6.90 -11.67 -5.59
N ALA A 151 7.35 -12.90 -5.30
CA ALA A 151 6.51 -13.93 -4.70
C ALA A 151 6.05 -13.55 -3.28
N ILE A 152 6.94 -12.99 -2.45
CA ILE A 152 6.59 -12.49 -1.11
C ILE A 152 5.57 -11.35 -1.20
N TYR A 153 5.81 -10.35 -2.06
CA TYR A 153 4.90 -9.23 -2.27
C TYR A 153 3.51 -9.71 -2.69
N ALA A 154 3.44 -10.58 -3.71
CA ALA A 154 2.18 -11.11 -4.23
C ALA A 154 1.42 -11.93 -3.17
N ALA A 155 2.12 -12.78 -2.40
CA ALA A 155 1.51 -13.59 -1.35
C ALA A 155 0.91 -12.71 -0.23
N ILE A 156 1.64 -11.69 0.22
CA ILE A 156 1.18 -10.79 1.28
C ILE A 156 0.00 -9.92 0.84
N ALA A 157 0.09 -9.33 -0.36
CA ALA A 157 -1.01 -8.56 -0.94
C ALA A 157 -2.26 -9.45 -1.13
N GLY A 158 -2.07 -10.69 -1.60
CA GLY A 158 -3.14 -11.68 -1.73
C GLY A 158 -3.76 -12.08 -0.39
N ALA A 159 -2.95 -12.30 0.64
CA ALA A 159 -3.45 -12.63 1.97
C ALA A 159 -4.31 -11.50 2.55
N GLN A 160 -3.92 -10.25 2.36
CA GLN A 160 -4.71 -9.09 2.79
C GLN A 160 -6.08 -9.06 2.09
N LEU A 161 -6.11 -9.32 0.78
CA LEU A 161 -7.34 -9.37 0.00
C LEU A 161 -8.28 -10.49 0.46
N VAL A 162 -7.74 -11.69 0.73
CA VAL A 162 -8.52 -12.82 1.26
C VAL A 162 -9.10 -12.48 2.63
N ALA A 163 -8.29 -11.98 3.56
CA ALA A 163 -8.74 -11.61 4.90
C ALA A 163 -9.81 -10.51 4.87
N ARG A 164 -9.64 -9.50 4.00
CA ARG A 164 -10.62 -8.43 3.78
C ARG A 164 -11.99 -8.98 3.42
N SER A 165 -12.06 -9.94 2.50
CA SER A 165 -13.33 -10.56 2.05
C SER A 165 -14.08 -11.29 3.17
N ARG A 166 -13.36 -11.71 4.21
CA ARG A 166 -13.92 -12.39 5.39
C ARG A 166 -14.21 -11.45 6.54
N SER A 167 -13.70 -10.22 6.49
CA SER A 167 -13.70 -9.27 7.63
C SER A 167 -13.10 -9.88 8.89
N ASP A 168 -12.05 -10.67 8.72
CA ASP A 168 -11.40 -11.40 9.81
C ASP A 168 -9.87 -11.33 9.64
N VAL A 169 -9.23 -10.57 10.53
CA VAL A 169 -7.77 -10.41 10.52
C VAL A 169 -7.04 -11.70 10.90
N SER A 170 -7.68 -12.63 11.62
CA SER A 170 -7.04 -13.91 11.97
C SER A 170 -6.78 -14.78 10.74
N VAL A 171 -7.55 -14.59 9.66
CA VAL A 171 -7.30 -15.23 8.36
C VAL A 171 -5.99 -14.74 7.75
N TYR A 172 -5.67 -13.44 7.90
CA TYR A 172 -4.39 -12.90 7.47
C TYR A 172 -3.24 -13.52 8.25
N ASP A 173 -3.37 -13.55 9.59
CA ASP A 173 -2.35 -14.10 10.48
C ASP A 173 -2.08 -15.58 10.17
N ALA A 174 -3.13 -16.38 9.97
CA ALA A 174 -3.00 -17.78 9.57
C ALA A 174 -2.32 -17.98 8.20
N LEU A 175 -2.58 -17.10 7.22
CA LEU A 175 -1.90 -17.16 5.92
C LEU A 175 -0.42 -16.80 6.02
N ILE A 176 -0.07 -15.78 6.81
CA ILE A 176 1.33 -15.42 7.06
C ILE A 176 2.07 -16.57 7.74
N ASP A 177 1.47 -17.23 8.73
CA ASP A 177 2.06 -18.40 9.38
C ASP A 177 2.21 -19.58 8.40
N GLY A 178 1.24 -19.78 7.51
CA GLY A 178 1.34 -20.73 6.40
C GLY A 178 2.51 -20.44 5.47
N TYR A 179 2.74 -19.17 5.11
CA TYR A 179 3.87 -18.76 4.27
C TYR A 179 5.22 -18.96 4.96
N ARG A 180 5.29 -18.78 6.29
CA ARG A 180 6.48 -19.11 7.09
C ARG A 180 6.75 -20.60 7.11
N ALA A 181 5.72 -21.41 7.36
CA ALA A 181 5.83 -22.87 7.36
C ALA A 181 6.23 -23.44 5.99
N ALA A 182 5.78 -22.82 4.90
CA ALA A 182 6.15 -23.17 3.53
C ALA A 182 7.54 -22.64 3.11
N GLY A 183 8.21 -21.87 3.97
CA GLY A 183 9.54 -21.32 3.70
C GLY A 183 9.56 -20.15 2.71
N LEU A 184 8.42 -19.52 2.41
CA LEU A 184 8.35 -18.31 1.59
C LEU A 184 8.86 -17.10 2.37
N LEU A 185 8.36 -16.93 3.60
CA LEU A 185 8.83 -15.95 4.57
C LEU A 185 9.71 -16.64 5.63
N PRO A 186 10.66 -15.92 6.24
CA PRO A 186 11.34 -16.45 7.42
C PRO A 186 10.37 -16.60 8.59
N GLY A 187 10.45 -17.75 9.27
CA GLY A 187 9.69 -18.06 10.49
C GLY A 187 10.17 -17.28 11.68
#